data_AF-A0A9N9NHD2-F1
#
_entry.id   AF-A0A9N9NHD2-F1
#
_cell.length_a   1.000
_cell.length_b   1.000
_cell.length_c   1.000
_cell.angle_alpha   90.00
_cell.angle_beta   90.00
_cell.angle_gamma   90.00
#
_symmetry.space_group_name_H-M   'P 1'
#
loop_
_entity.id
_entity.type
_entity.pdbx_description
1 polymer ?
#
loop_
_entity_poly.entity_id
_entity_poly.type
_entity_poly.pdbx_seq_one_letter_code
_entity_poly.pdbx_strand_id
1 'polypeptide(L)'
;MFKNSLFSSFKSGGENSNSSSNVQKDAILEQLVALFPNADQEYLKYCIGCYQDNHVERISEKIFNQNKGHYPKIPDGCKAANCTKAKNAFLLQINELFPECDVGFLRDKLCNVNHSHLQQIIEQLLNMEKTADKGGYPRRMNPFTIEPWELIRSPSYRKAVRYKLYNDFPDTWRSTIKAVLAENNFDYKKSLEKLKELATNNWWNSLFSVFRRKLYKEVENIELMEEIQK
;
A
#
# COMPACT_ATOMS: atom_id res chain seq x y z
N MET A 1 59.42 1.45 42.94
CA MET A 1 58.02 1.49 42.49
C MET A 1 57.84 2.72 41.59
N PHE A 2 57.97 2.55 40.28
CA PHE A 2 57.70 3.59 39.29
C PHE A 2 56.97 2.90 38.13
N LYS A 3 55.74 3.35 37.83
CA LYS A 3 54.98 2.89 36.66
C LYS A 3 54.84 4.06 35.69
N ASN A 4 55.17 3.75 34.44
CA ASN A 4 55.27 4.64 33.29
C ASN A 4 53.90 5.20 32.84
N SER A 5 53.94 6.42 32.32
CA SER A 5 53.00 6.97 31.34
C SER A 5 53.08 6.18 30.04
N LEU A 6 51.98 6.08 29.27
CA LEU A 6 51.96 6.20 27.80
C LEU A 6 50.51 6.29 27.27
N PHE A 7 50.31 7.20 26.32
CA PHE A 7 49.08 7.56 25.60
C PHE A 7 48.45 6.42 24.77
N SER A 8 47.13 6.46 24.50
CA SER A 8 46.59 6.53 23.11
C SER A 8 45.05 6.49 23.02
N SER A 9 44.53 7.48 22.30
CA SER A 9 43.48 7.42 21.26
C SER A 9 42.19 6.60 21.53
N PHE A 10 41.12 7.30 21.91
CA PHE A 10 39.76 6.88 21.53
C PHE A 10 39.50 7.36 20.10
N LYS A 11 39.59 6.42 19.16
CA LYS A 11 39.25 6.62 17.75
C LYS A 11 37.74 6.46 17.60
N SER A 12 37.06 7.58 17.33
CA SER A 12 35.74 7.60 16.71
C SER A 12 35.83 6.96 15.31
N GLY A 13 34.93 6.05 14.97
CA GLY A 13 34.94 5.38 13.67
C GLY A 13 33.85 4.32 13.55
N GLY A 14 32.60 4.74 13.39
CA GLY A 14 31.46 3.83 13.22
C GLY A 14 30.38 4.28 12.22
N GLU A 15 30.55 5.38 11.49
CA GLU A 15 29.47 5.94 10.65
C GLU A 15 29.77 5.95 9.13
N ASN A 16 30.98 5.59 8.68
CA ASN A 16 31.39 5.75 7.27
C ASN A 16 31.18 4.52 6.36
N SER A 17 30.89 3.32 6.88
CA SER A 17 30.77 2.10 6.05
C SER A 17 29.38 1.92 5.42
N ASN A 18 28.32 2.38 6.11
CA ASN A 18 26.95 2.27 5.62
C ASN A 18 26.61 3.27 4.51
N SER A 19 27.24 4.44 4.49
CA SER A 19 27.00 5.45 3.44
C SER A 19 27.59 5.01 2.10
N SER A 20 28.82 4.51 2.08
CA SER A 20 29.51 4.04 0.87
C SER A 20 28.80 2.85 0.21
N SER A 21 28.32 1.89 1.01
CA SER A 21 27.61 0.72 0.50
C SER A 21 26.22 1.05 -0.06
N ASN A 22 25.51 2.01 0.51
CA ASN A 22 24.23 2.47 -0.04
C ASN A 22 24.42 3.23 -1.36
N VAL A 23 25.41 4.12 -1.46
CA VAL A 23 25.73 4.82 -2.71
C VAL A 23 26.05 3.83 -3.83
N GLN A 24 26.80 2.76 -3.53
CA GLN A 24 27.09 1.71 -4.51
C GLN A 24 25.82 0.97 -4.95
N LYS A 25 24.91 0.65 -4.02
CA LYS A 25 23.64 -0.01 -4.35
C LYS A 25 22.72 0.88 -5.19
N ASP A 26 22.71 2.19 -4.93
CA ASP A 26 21.93 3.15 -5.70
C ASP A 26 22.47 3.25 -7.14
N ALA A 27 23.80 3.30 -7.32
CA ALA A 27 24.41 3.28 -8.66
C ALA A 27 24.12 1.99 -9.43
N ILE A 28 24.07 0.83 -8.75
CA ILE A 28 23.67 -0.45 -9.36
C ILE A 28 22.19 -0.41 -9.76
N LEU A 29 21.33 0.12 -8.90
CA LEU A 29 19.91 0.26 -9.18
C LEU A 29 19.67 1.16 -10.40
N GLU A 30 20.37 2.28 -10.52
CA GLU A 30 20.28 3.17 -11.68
C GLU A 30 20.65 2.45 -13.00
N GLN A 31 21.72 1.66 -12.99
CA GLN A 31 22.10 0.85 -14.15
C GLN A 31 21.03 -0.19 -14.52
N LEU A 32 20.45 -0.88 -13.52
CA LEU A 32 19.37 -1.83 -13.76
C LEU A 32 18.09 -1.15 -14.27
N VAL A 33 17.75 0.04 -13.78
CA VAL A 33 16.62 0.82 -14.28
C VAL A 33 16.86 1.28 -15.71
N ALA A 34 18.09 1.61 -16.09
CA ALA A 34 18.42 1.93 -17.47
C ALA A 34 18.21 0.73 -18.42
N LEU A 35 18.52 -0.49 -17.96
CA LEU A 35 18.28 -1.73 -18.72
C LEU A 35 16.80 -2.14 -18.73
N PHE A 36 16.09 -1.91 -17.62
CA PHE A 36 14.70 -2.33 -17.41
C PHE A 36 13.82 -1.15 -16.94
N PRO A 37 13.51 -0.18 -17.82
CA PRO A 37 12.90 1.10 -17.42
C PRO A 37 11.49 0.98 -16.82
N ASN A 38 10.78 -0.11 -17.13
CA ASN A 38 9.45 -0.41 -16.59
C ASN A 38 9.48 -1.41 -15.43
N ALA A 39 10.65 -1.82 -14.95
CA ALA A 39 10.74 -2.74 -13.82
C ALA A 39 10.23 -2.09 -12.53
N ASP A 40 9.63 -2.91 -11.67
CA ASP A 40 9.38 -2.54 -10.29
C ASP A 40 10.72 -2.32 -9.57
N GLN A 41 10.98 -1.09 -9.14
CA GLN A 41 12.23 -0.73 -8.49
C GLN A 41 12.44 -1.44 -7.16
N GLU A 42 11.37 -1.74 -6.41
CA GLU A 42 11.50 -2.49 -5.16
C GLU A 42 11.87 -3.95 -5.41
N TYR A 43 11.42 -4.53 -6.53
CA TYR A 43 11.88 -5.84 -6.99
C TYR A 43 13.36 -5.83 -7.37
N LEU A 44 13.82 -4.78 -8.07
CA LEU A 44 15.25 -4.65 -8.40
C LEU A 44 16.11 -4.51 -7.14
N LYS A 45 15.68 -3.70 -6.17
CA LYS A 45 16.36 -3.59 -4.86
C LYS A 45 16.41 -4.91 -4.11
N TYR A 46 15.30 -5.66 -4.10
CA TYR A 46 15.26 -7.01 -3.55
C TYR A 46 16.30 -7.91 -4.24
N CYS A 47 16.35 -7.89 -5.57
CA CYS A 47 17.31 -8.68 -6.35
C CYS A 47 18.77 -8.31 -6.06
N ILE A 48 19.08 -7.01 -5.90
CA ILE A 48 20.42 -6.55 -5.51
C ILE A 48 20.82 -7.19 -4.17
N GLY A 49 19.90 -7.30 -3.22
CA GLY A 49 20.15 -7.96 -1.93
C GLY A 49 20.43 -9.46 -2.01
N CYS A 50 20.17 -10.12 -3.14
CA CYS A 50 20.40 -11.55 -3.33
C CYS A 50 21.81 -11.90 -3.82
N TYR A 51 22.64 -10.91 -4.15
CA TYR A 51 23.97 -11.11 -4.71
C TYR A 51 25.02 -10.33 -3.91
N GLN A 52 26.29 -10.76 -3.99
CA GLN A 52 27.41 -10.11 -3.31
C GLN A 52 28.24 -9.25 -4.29
N ASP A 53 28.28 -9.66 -5.55
CA ASP A 53 29.10 -9.12 -6.62
C ASP A 53 28.39 -9.24 -7.98
N ASN A 54 28.91 -8.53 -8.99
CA ASN A 54 28.43 -8.56 -10.38
C ASN A 54 26.90 -8.41 -10.53
N HIS A 55 26.29 -7.62 -9.64
CA HIS A 55 24.84 -7.51 -9.47
C HIS A 55 24.10 -7.29 -10.79
N VAL A 56 24.54 -6.29 -11.59
CA VAL A 56 23.89 -5.93 -12.86
C VAL A 56 23.90 -7.10 -13.85
N GLU A 57 25.06 -7.73 -14.04
CA GLU A 57 25.22 -8.86 -14.96
C GLU A 57 24.35 -10.05 -14.51
N ARG A 58 24.47 -10.48 -13.25
CA ARG A 58 23.76 -11.67 -12.74
C ARG A 58 22.24 -11.48 -12.74
N ILE A 59 21.76 -10.29 -12.38
CA ILE A 59 20.33 -9.96 -12.42
C ILE A 59 19.84 -9.94 -13.87
N SER A 60 20.59 -9.30 -14.77
CA SER A 60 20.22 -9.21 -16.18
C SER A 60 20.21 -10.59 -16.84
N GLU A 61 21.24 -11.40 -16.61
CA GLU A 61 21.34 -12.77 -17.11
C GLU A 61 20.15 -13.62 -16.62
N LYS A 62 19.81 -13.53 -15.33
CA LYS A 62 18.66 -14.24 -14.78
C LYS A 62 17.36 -13.79 -15.45
N ILE A 63 17.16 -12.49 -15.65
CA ILE A 63 15.95 -11.96 -16.30
C ILE A 63 15.87 -12.44 -17.76
N PHE A 64 16.94 -12.30 -18.55
CA PHE A 64 16.92 -12.66 -19.96
C PHE A 64 16.90 -14.17 -20.20
N ASN A 65 17.79 -14.91 -19.54
CA ASN A 65 18.05 -16.31 -19.87
C ASN A 65 17.15 -17.26 -19.07
N GLN A 66 17.01 -17.04 -17.76
CA GLN A 66 16.27 -17.96 -16.89
C GLN A 66 14.78 -17.62 -16.89
N ASN A 67 14.44 -16.34 -16.78
CA ASN A 67 13.05 -15.88 -16.73
C ASN A 67 12.48 -15.54 -18.12
N LYS A 68 13.25 -15.74 -19.21
CA LYS A 68 12.82 -15.49 -20.60
C LYS A 68 12.29 -14.06 -20.82
N GLY A 69 12.91 -13.08 -20.17
CA GLY A 69 12.51 -11.68 -20.23
C GLY A 69 11.32 -11.30 -19.34
N HIS A 70 10.83 -12.21 -18.50
CA HIS A 70 9.77 -11.92 -17.53
C HIS A 70 10.33 -11.39 -16.21
N TYR A 71 9.75 -10.30 -15.73
CA TYR A 71 10.04 -9.68 -14.45
C TYR A 71 8.83 -8.83 -14.00
N PRO A 72 8.69 -8.53 -12.70
CA PRO A 72 7.69 -7.60 -12.20
C PRO A 72 7.82 -6.21 -12.82
N LYS A 73 6.74 -5.74 -13.45
CA LYS A 73 6.67 -4.45 -14.15
C LYS A 73 5.72 -3.50 -13.45
N ILE A 74 6.03 -2.22 -13.56
CA ILE A 74 5.11 -1.14 -13.19
C ILE A 74 3.99 -1.10 -14.26
N PRO A 75 2.71 -1.13 -13.87
CA PRO A 75 1.60 -1.03 -14.82
C PRO A 75 1.61 0.28 -15.60
N ASP A 76 1.07 0.25 -16.82
CA ASP A 76 1.07 1.41 -17.71
C ASP A 76 0.42 2.65 -17.09
N GLY A 77 1.04 3.81 -17.30
CA GLY A 77 0.58 5.09 -16.77
C GLY A 77 0.66 5.20 -15.24
N CYS A 78 1.44 4.36 -14.56
CA CYS A 78 1.72 4.45 -13.13
C CYS A 78 3.16 4.93 -12.88
N LYS A 79 3.34 5.74 -11.83
CA LYS A 79 4.68 6.26 -11.45
C LYS A 79 5.54 5.23 -10.71
N ALA A 80 4.91 4.31 -9.99
CA ALA A 80 5.58 3.28 -9.18
C ALA A 80 4.63 2.10 -8.93
N ALA A 81 5.16 0.89 -8.73
CA ALA A 81 4.36 -0.31 -8.46
C ALA A 81 3.52 -0.20 -7.17
N ASN A 82 3.99 0.57 -6.19
CA ASN A 82 3.31 0.75 -4.90
C ASN A 82 2.28 1.88 -4.88
N CYS A 83 2.15 2.66 -5.95
CA CYS A 83 1.14 3.71 -5.99
C CYS A 83 -0.28 3.09 -6.05
N THR A 84 -1.27 3.81 -5.53
CA THR A 84 -2.66 3.34 -5.50
C THR A 84 -3.18 2.87 -6.87
N LYS A 85 -2.83 3.61 -7.94
CA LYS A 85 -3.22 3.26 -9.31
C LYS A 85 -2.65 1.90 -9.74
N ALA A 86 -1.37 1.66 -9.49
CA ALA A 86 -0.73 0.38 -9.82
C ALA A 86 -1.31 -0.76 -8.99
N LYS A 87 -1.54 -0.56 -7.68
CA LYS A 87 -2.18 -1.56 -6.83
C LYS A 87 -3.60 -1.91 -7.29
N ASN A 88 -4.37 -0.94 -7.79
CA ASN A 88 -5.68 -1.20 -8.40
C ASN A 88 -5.57 -1.97 -9.72
N ALA A 89 -4.55 -1.69 -10.55
CA ALA A 89 -4.29 -2.49 -11.75
C ALA A 89 -3.95 -3.95 -11.41
N PHE A 90 -3.13 -4.18 -10.38
CA PHE A 90 -2.83 -5.53 -9.90
C PHE A 90 -4.06 -6.21 -9.29
N LEU A 91 -4.89 -5.48 -8.55
CA LEU A 91 -6.14 -6.01 -7.98
C LEU A 91 -7.07 -6.55 -9.06
N LEU A 92 -7.23 -5.81 -10.16
CA LEU A 92 -8.03 -6.25 -11.30
C LEU A 92 -7.48 -7.54 -11.91
N GLN A 93 -6.17 -7.62 -12.15
CA GLN A 93 -5.54 -8.84 -12.69
C GLN A 93 -5.67 -10.04 -11.76
N ILE A 94 -5.53 -9.85 -10.45
CA ILE A 94 -5.69 -10.95 -9.48
C ILE A 94 -7.15 -11.43 -9.46
N ASN A 95 -8.12 -10.51 -9.54
CA ASN A 95 -9.54 -10.86 -9.61
C ASN A 95 -9.92 -11.53 -10.94
N GLU A 96 -9.20 -11.31 -12.04
CA GLU A 96 -9.38 -12.11 -13.26
C GLU A 96 -8.95 -13.57 -13.07
N LEU A 97 -7.89 -13.80 -12.27
CA LEU A 97 -7.33 -15.13 -12.01
C LEU A 97 -8.05 -15.87 -10.86
N PHE A 98 -8.52 -15.15 -9.85
CA PHE A 98 -9.20 -15.65 -8.65
C PHE A 98 -10.51 -14.88 -8.41
N PRO A 99 -11.46 -15.00 -9.35
CA PRO A 99 -12.67 -14.18 -9.38
C PRO A 99 -13.60 -14.41 -8.19
N GLU A 100 -13.54 -15.57 -7.56
CA GLU A 100 -14.29 -15.88 -6.34
C GLU A 100 -13.72 -15.25 -5.07
N CYS A 101 -12.48 -14.73 -5.08
CA CYS A 101 -11.81 -14.28 -3.87
C CYS A 101 -12.41 -12.96 -3.38
N ASP A 102 -12.59 -12.81 -2.07
CA ASP A 102 -13.07 -11.55 -1.49
C ASP A 102 -12.13 -10.39 -1.81
N VAL A 103 -12.70 -9.31 -2.36
CA VAL A 103 -11.91 -8.14 -2.81
C VAL A 103 -11.28 -7.42 -1.61
N GLY A 104 -11.95 -7.39 -0.45
CA GLY A 104 -11.41 -6.81 0.77
C GLY A 104 -10.13 -7.54 1.22
N PHE A 105 -10.15 -8.86 1.17
CA PHE A 105 -8.99 -9.71 1.44
C PHE A 105 -7.85 -9.46 0.44
N LEU A 106 -8.14 -9.41 -0.86
CA LEU A 106 -7.13 -9.11 -1.88
C LEU A 106 -6.50 -7.72 -1.69
N ARG A 107 -7.30 -6.70 -1.36
CA ARG A 107 -6.82 -5.35 -1.06
C ARG A 107 -5.84 -5.34 0.11
N ASP A 108 -6.16 -6.05 1.19
CA ASP A 108 -5.28 -6.16 2.35
C ASP A 108 -3.94 -6.79 1.97
N LYS A 109 -3.97 -7.93 1.27
CA LYS A 109 -2.76 -8.59 0.77
C LYS A 109 -1.90 -7.68 -0.12
N LEU A 110 -2.51 -6.98 -1.06
CA LEU A 110 -1.83 -6.00 -1.92
C LEU A 110 -1.22 -4.84 -1.14
N CYS A 111 -1.88 -4.39 -0.07
CA CYS A 111 -1.37 -3.32 0.77
C CYS A 111 -0.13 -3.75 1.57
N ASN A 112 -0.03 -5.04 1.93
CA ASN A 112 1.07 -5.62 2.70
C ASN A 112 2.29 -6.05 1.86
N VAL A 113 2.17 -6.04 0.53
CA VAL A 113 3.28 -6.33 -0.39
C VAL A 113 3.86 -5.05 -0.99
N ASN A 114 5.19 -4.99 -1.09
CA ASN A 114 5.95 -3.86 -1.64
C ASN A 114 6.64 -4.14 -2.98
N HIS A 115 6.77 -5.40 -3.41
CA HIS A 115 7.32 -5.76 -4.72
C HIS A 115 6.70 -7.05 -5.26
N SER A 116 6.81 -7.30 -6.56
CA SER A 116 6.35 -8.58 -7.15
C SER A 116 4.88 -8.92 -6.80
N HIS A 117 4.00 -7.91 -6.72
CA HIS A 117 2.67 -7.99 -6.12
C HIS A 117 1.85 -9.19 -6.61
N LEU A 118 1.76 -9.38 -7.92
CA LEU A 118 1.01 -10.49 -8.51
C LEU A 118 1.56 -11.83 -8.08
N GLN A 119 2.87 -12.06 -8.28
CA GLN A 119 3.50 -13.35 -7.99
C GLN A 119 3.34 -13.74 -6.51
N GLN A 120 3.64 -12.82 -5.59
CA GLN A 120 3.54 -13.12 -4.16
C GLN A 120 2.11 -13.47 -3.74
N ILE A 121 1.12 -12.75 -4.27
CA ILE A 121 -0.29 -12.98 -3.90
C ILE A 121 -0.83 -14.25 -4.53
N ILE A 122 -0.53 -14.49 -5.81
CA ILE A 122 -0.92 -15.73 -6.50
C ILE A 122 -0.36 -16.94 -5.75
N GLU A 123 0.91 -16.91 -5.36
CA GLU A 123 1.52 -18.00 -4.61
C GLU A 123 0.86 -18.21 -3.23
N GLN A 124 0.55 -17.13 -2.51
CA GLN A 124 -0.18 -17.21 -1.25
C GLN A 124 -1.58 -17.85 -1.43
N LEU A 125 -2.33 -17.43 -2.45
CA LEU A 125 -3.68 -17.95 -2.71
C LEU A 125 -3.66 -19.43 -3.11
N LEU A 126 -2.76 -19.82 -4.02
CA LEU A 126 -2.60 -21.21 -4.44
C LEU A 126 -2.21 -22.12 -3.26
N ASN A 127 -1.38 -21.63 -2.34
CA ASN A 127 -1.00 -22.40 -1.15
C ASN A 127 -2.16 -22.54 -0.16
N MET A 128 -3.02 -21.52 -0.01
CA MET A 128 -4.23 -21.61 0.83
C MET A 128 -5.26 -22.58 0.25
N GLU A 129 -5.44 -22.58 -1.07
CA GLU A 129 -6.39 -23.47 -1.75
C GLU A 129 -6.02 -24.95 -1.61
N LYS A 130 -4.73 -25.28 -1.74
CA LYS A 130 -4.22 -26.64 -1.46
C LYS A 130 -4.54 -27.13 -0.05
N THR A 131 -4.74 -26.20 0.89
CA THR A 131 -5.08 -26.48 2.28
C THR A 131 -6.55 -26.23 2.60
N ALA A 132 -7.45 -26.24 1.60
CA ALA A 132 -8.86 -25.88 1.76
C ALA A 132 -9.59 -26.60 2.91
N ASP A 133 -9.19 -27.84 3.24
CA ASP A 133 -9.66 -28.61 4.41
C ASP A 133 -9.39 -27.90 5.76
N LYS A 134 -8.52 -26.89 5.78
CA LYS A 134 -8.11 -26.06 6.92
C LYS A 134 -8.46 -24.57 6.75
N GLY A 135 -9.39 -24.26 5.84
CA GLY A 135 -9.84 -22.90 5.57
C GLY A 135 -9.08 -22.24 4.43
N GLY A 136 -9.67 -22.29 3.24
CA GLY A 136 -9.19 -21.51 2.08
C GLY A 136 -9.39 -20.00 2.26
N TYR A 137 -9.03 -19.23 1.24
CA TYR A 137 -9.28 -17.78 1.25
C TYR A 137 -10.80 -17.47 1.23
N PRO A 138 -11.23 -16.34 1.81
CA PRO A 138 -12.64 -15.96 1.83
C PRO A 138 -13.18 -15.79 0.40
N ARG A 139 -14.38 -16.33 0.16
CA ARG A 139 -15.05 -16.26 -1.14
C ARG A 139 -16.21 -15.26 -1.12
N ARG A 140 -16.46 -14.63 -2.26
CA ARG A 140 -17.56 -13.68 -2.48
C ARG A 140 -18.68 -14.29 -3.32
N MET A 141 -19.89 -13.73 -3.19
CA MET A 141 -21.07 -14.20 -3.92
C MET A 141 -21.07 -13.80 -5.41
N ASN A 142 -20.54 -12.62 -5.73
CA ASN A 142 -20.53 -12.06 -7.09
C ASN A 142 -19.10 -12.10 -7.65
N PRO A 143 -18.69 -13.20 -8.32
CA PRO A 143 -17.34 -13.30 -8.86
C PRO A 143 -17.11 -12.34 -10.03
N PHE A 144 -15.85 -12.09 -10.37
CA PHE A 144 -15.37 -11.26 -11.50
C PHE A 144 -15.64 -9.75 -11.43
N THR A 145 -16.69 -9.28 -10.77
CA THR A 145 -17.06 -7.86 -10.78
C THR A 145 -16.43 -7.10 -9.62
N ILE A 146 -15.50 -6.17 -9.88
CA ILE A 146 -15.05 -5.21 -8.86
C ILE A 146 -15.81 -3.91 -9.05
N GLU A 147 -16.58 -3.52 -8.05
CA GLU A 147 -17.26 -2.23 -8.05
C GLU A 147 -16.26 -1.09 -7.78
N PRO A 148 -16.50 0.14 -8.28
CA PRO A 148 -15.57 1.27 -8.09
C PRO A 148 -15.25 1.56 -6.62
N TRP A 149 -16.22 1.38 -5.72
CA TRP A 149 -16.03 1.58 -4.27
C TRP A 149 -15.16 0.49 -3.63
N GLU A 150 -14.97 -0.65 -4.29
CA GLU A 150 -14.10 -1.74 -3.86
C GLU A 150 -12.64 -1.55 -4.30
N LEU A 151 -12.30 -0.49 -5.02
CA LEU A 151 -10.91 -0.18 -5.34
C LEU A 151 -10.15 0.38 -4.13
N ILE A 152 -8.83 0.19 -4.11
CA ILE A 152 -7.96 0.77 -3.08
C ILE A 152 -8.01 2.28 -3.20
N ARG A 153 -8.26 2.95 -2.06
CA ARG A 153 -8.29 4.40 -1.94
C ARG A 153 -6.94 4.96 -1.51
N SER A 154 -6.54 6.09 -2.10
CA SER A 154 -5.27 6.75 -1.77
C SER A 154 -5.28 7.29 -0.34
N PRO A 155 -4.11 7.38 0.34
CA PRO A 155 -4.04 7.96 1.69
C PRO A 155 -4.57 9.40 1.76
N SER A 156 -4.34 10.20 0.71
CA SER A 156 -4.83 11.57 0.60
C SER A 156 -6.36 11.60 0.48
N TYR A 157 -6.96 10.75 -0.37
CA TYR A 157 -8.41 10.60 -0.47
C TYR A 157 -9.03 10.18 0.88
N ARG A 158 -8.49 9.13 1.51
CA ARG A 158 -8.97 8.64 2.82
C ARG A 158 -8.93 9.72 3.89
N LYS A 159 -7.93 10.60 3.86
CA LYS A 159 -7.82 11.75 4.76
C LYS A 159 -8.87 12.82 4.44
N ALA A 160 -9.04 13.16 3.17
CA ALA A 160 -10.00 14.16 2.70
C ALA A 160 -11.44 13.76 3.06
N VAL A 161 -11.87 12.55 2.70
CA VAL A 161 -13.20 11.99 3.04
C VAL A 161 -13.44 12.02 4.55
N ARG A 162 -12.44 11.59 5.33
CA ARG A 162 -12.55 11.59 6.80
C ARG A 162 -12.76 12.99 7.37
N TYR A 163 -12.01 13.97 6.88
CA TYR A 163 -12.14 15.36 7.36
C TYR A 163 -13.46 15.97 6.93
N LYS A 164 -13.91 15.67 5.72
CA LYS A 164 -15.22 16.07 5.24
C LYS A 164 -16.33 15.54 6.14
N LEU A 165 -16.36 14.24 6.40
CA LEU A 165 -17.38 13.64 7.28
C LEU A 165 -17.29 14.11 8.74
N TYR A 166 -16.09 14.46 9.24
CA TYR A 166 -15.97 15.09 10.56
C TYR A 166 -16.62 16.48 10.62
N ASN A 167 -16.60 17.23 9.52
CA ASN A 167 -17.25 18.53 9.42
C ASN A 167 -18.76 18.37 9.15
N ASP A 168 -19.16 17.40 8.32
CA ASP A 168 -20.56 17.14 7.97
C ASP A 168 -21.35 16.56 9.17
N PHE A 169 -20.68 15.81 10.06
CA PHE A 169 -21.29 15.19 11.25
C PHE A 169 -20.59 15.63 12.55
N PRO A 170 -20.69 16.92 12.93
CA PRO A 170 -19.95 17.49 14.05
C PRO A 170 -20.41 16.97 15.42
N ASP A 171 -21.56 16.27 15.49
CA ASP A 171 -22.10 15.69 16.72
C ASP A 171 -21.84 14.18 16.83
N THR A 172 -21.44 13.51 15.73
CA THR A 172 -21.13 12.08 15.73
C THR A 172 -19.70 11.82 16.22
N TRP A 173 -19.52 10.81 17.07
CA TRP A 173 -18.19 10.44 17.57
C TRP A 173 -17.23 10.07 16.43
N ARG A 174 -15.98 10.55 16.55
CA ARG A 174 -14.96 10.29 15.52
C ARG A 174 -14.66 8.81 15.34
N SER A 175 -14.75 8.01 16.41
CA SER A 175 -14.62 6.56 16.36
C SER A 175 -15.70 5.94 15.48
N THR A 176 -16.96 6.35 15.65
CA THR A 176 -18.09 5.92 14.81
C THR A 176 -17.86 6.26 13.35
N ILE A 177 -17.47 7.50 13.04
CA ILE A 177 -17.16 7.92 11.65
C ILE A 177 -16.01 7.08 11.07
N LYS A 178 -14.95 6.83 11.85
CA LYS A 178 -13.83 5.98 11.40
C LYS A 178 -14.26 4.53 11.15
N ALA A 179 -15.12 3.97 11.99
CA ALA A 179 -15.63 2.61 11.83
C ALA A 179 -16.46 2.49 10.56
N VAL A 180 -17.44 3.40 10.35
CA VAL A 180 -18.25 3.44 9.13
C VAL A 180 -17.37 3.60 7.88
N LEU A 181 -16.35 4.46 7.93
CA LEU A 181 -15.40 4.60 6.83
C LEU A 181 -14.62 3.32 6.57
N ALA A 182 -14.19 2.60 7.60
CA ALA A 182 -13.45 1.36 7.43
C ALA A 182 -14.33 0.27 6.80
N GLU A 183 -15.57 0.14 7.26
CA GLU A 183 -16.57 -0.81 6.73
C GLU A 183 -16.87 -0.58 5.25
N ASN A 184 -16.93 0.69 4.82
CA ASN A 184 -17.26 1.07 3.46
C ASN A 184 -16.03 1.33 2.56
N ASN A 185 -14.85 0.83 2.93
CA ASN A 185 -13.60 1.04 2.18
C ASN A 185 -13.33 2.53 1.85
N PHE A 186 -13.65 3.41 2.79
CA PHE A 186 -13.52 4.86 2.71
C PHE A 186 -14.32 5.51 1.57
N ASP A 187 -15.30 4.82 1.01
CA ASP A 187 -16.22 5.39 0.03
C ASP A 187 -17.09 6.49 0.68
N TYR A 188 -17.02 7.71 0.14
CA TYR A 188 -17.73 8.85 0.73
C TYR A 188 -19.24 8.66 0.69
N LYS A 189 -19.82 8.27 -0.45
CA LYS A 189 -21.28 8.19 -0.63
C LYS A 189 -21.89 7.13 0.29
N LYS A 190 -21.34 5.92 0.28
CA LYS A 190 -21.79 4.84 1.18
C LYS A 190 -21.65 5.23 2.65
N SER A 191 -20.52 5.84 3.02
CA SER A 191 -20.30 6.28 4.40
C SER A 191 -21.25 7.40 4.81
N LEU A 192 -21.52 8.35 3.92
CA LEU A 192 -22.45 9.46 4.12
C LEU A 192 -23.88 8.95 4.34
N GLU A 193 -24.35 8.04 3.48
CA GLU A 193 -25.68 7.41 3.61
C GLU A 193 -25.80 6.67 4.94
N LYS A 194 -24.78 5.87 5.30
CA LYS A 194 -24.79 5.13 6.57
C LYS A 194 -24.79 6.04 7.78
N LEU A 195 -24.02 7.13 7.76
CA LEU A 195 -24.00 8.11 8.85
C LEU A 195 -25.32 8.88 8.96
N LYS A 196 -25.99 9.20 7.85
CA LYS A 196 -27.33 9.80 7.86
C LYS A 196 -28.35 8.88 8.53
N GLU A 197 -28.36 7.60 8.17
CA GLU A 197 -29.24 6.58 8.78
C GLU A 197 -29.01 6.46 10.29
N LEU A 198 -27.74 6.46 10.73
CA LEU A 198 -27.41 6.42 12.15
C LEU A 198 -27.80 7.73 12.87
N ALA A 199 -27.66 8.87 12.21
CA ALA A 199 -28.01 10.17 12.79
C ALA A 199 -29.52 10.34 12.97
N THR A 200 -30.34 9.83 12.05
CA THR A 200 -31.81 9.87 12.14
C THR A 200 -32.35 8.98 13.26
N ASN A 201 -31.64 7.90 13.60
CA ASN A 201 -32.10 6.89 14.56
C ASN A 201 -31.53 7.08 15.99
N ASN A 202 -30.60 8.02 16.19
CA ASN A 202 -29.90 8.18 17.47
C ASN A 202 -30.39 9.39 18.29
N TRP A 203 -31.15 9.08 19.36
CA TRP A 203 -31.61 10.02 20.38
C TRP A 203 -30.48 10.73 21.16
N TRP A 204 -29.26 10.17 21.17
CA TRP A 204 -28.09 10.75 21.85
C TRP A 204 -27.55 12.03 21.20
N ASN A 205 -27.90 12.32 19.94
CA ASN A 205 -27.54 13.59 19.27
C ASN A 205 -28.12 14.82 20.02
N SER A 206 -29.20 14.62 20.79
CA SER A 206 -29.79 15.66 21.65
C SER A 206 -29.00 15.95 22.92
N LEU A 207 -28.12 15.04 23.39
CA LEU A 207 -27.48 15.16 24.71
C LEU A 207 -26.19 16.00 24.71
N PHE A 208 -25.61 16.33 23.54
CA PHE A 208 -24.30 16.98 23.46
C PHE A 208 -24.19 18.14 22.47
N SER A 209 -25.32 18.75 22.04
CA SER A 209 -25.38 19.85 21.07
C SER A 209 -24.64 21.14 21.48
N VAL A 210 -24.07 21.20 22.69
CA VAL A 210 -23.46 22.40 23.28
C VAL A 210 -21.95 22.49 23.05
N PHE A 211 -21.27 21.42 22.62
CA PHE A 211 -19.83 21.44 22.33
C PHE A 211 -19.54 21.33 20.83
N ARG A 212 -19.68 22.45 20.09
CA ARG A 212 -19.23 22.51 18.70
C ARG A 212 -17.71 22.34 18.61
N ARG A 213 -17.28 21.25 17.97
CA ARG A 213 -15.87 20.95 17.71
C ARG A 213 -15.28 21.91 16.66
N LYS A 214 -13.97 22.16 16.76
CA LYS A 214 -13.22 22.91 15.74
C LYS A 214 -13.27 22.19 14.40
N LEU A 215 -13.62 22.92 13.34
CA LEU A 215 -13.64 22.42 11.97
C LEU A 215 -12.25 21.99 11.51
N TYR A 216 -12.20 20.90 10.75
CA TYR A 216 -10.99 20.49 10.05
C TYR A 216 -10.83 21.32 8.78
N LYS A 217 -9.61 21.77 8.51
CA LYS A 217 -9.29 22.42 7.23
C LYS A 217 -9.56 21.41 6.11
N GLU A 218 -10.54 21.71 5.26
CA GLU A 218 -10.87 20.88 4.11
C GLU A 218 -9.65 20.83 3.16
N VAL A 219 -9.45 19.70 2.50
CA VAL A 219 -8.29 19.54 1.63
C VAL A 219 -8.52 20.39 0.38
N GLU A 220 -7.73 21.45 0.21
CA GLU A 220 -7.71 22.32 -0.97
C GLU A 220 -7.07 21.61 -2.18
N ASN A 221 -7.57 20.43 -2.55
CA ASN A 221 -7.13 19.70 -3.73
C ASN A 221 -8.37 19.39 -4.59
N ILE A 222 -8.46 20.08 -5.72
CA ILE A 222 -9.62 20.04 -6.62
C ILE A 222 -9.88 18.62 -7.13
N GLU A 223 -8.84 17.88 -7.53
CA GLU A 223 -8.97 16.50 -8.01
C GLU A 223 -9.57 15.56 -6.95
N LEU A 224 -9.14 15.71 -5.69
CA LEU A 224 -9.68 14.91 -4.59
C LEU A 224 -11.14 15.30 -4.28
N MET A 225 -11.49 16.57 -4.41
CA MET A 225 -12.88 17.03 -4.21
C MET A 225 -13.80 16.49 -5.30
N GLU A 226 -13.35 16.44 -6.55
CA GLU A 226 -14.08 15.79 -7.64
C GLU A 226 -14.24 14.28 -7.41
N GLU A 227 -13.19 13.60 -6.95
CA GLU A 227 -13.25 12.16 -6.63
C GLU A 227 -14.23 11.86 -5.49
N ILE A 228 -14.37 12.78 -4.53
CA ILE A 228 -15.34 12.66 -3.43
C ILE A 228 -16.79 12.83 -3.92
N GLN A 229 -17.01 13.62 -4.97
CA GLN A 229 -18.35 13.87 -5.53
C GLN A 229 -18.81 12.77 -6.50
N LYS A 230 -17.87 12.06 -7.12
CA LYS A 230 -18.12 10.89 -7.98
C LYS A 230 -18.63 9.70 -7.18
#